data_AF-A0AAD4JCR2-F1
#
_entry.id   AF-A0AAD4JCR2-F1
#
_cell.length_a   1.000
_cell.length_b   1.000
_cell.length_c   1.000
_cell.angle_alpha   90.00
_cell.angle_beta   90.00
_cell.angle_gamma   90.00
#
_symmetry.space_group_name_H-M   'P 1'
#
loop_
_entity.id
_entity.type
_entity.pdbx_description
1 polymer ?
#
loop_
_entity_poly.entity_id
_entity_poly.type
_entity_poly.pdbx_seq_one_letter_code
_entity_poly.pdbx_strand_id
1 'polypeptide(L)'
;MADQAFKVDLTKPLVFQVGQLGATYDEWVHKPIVSKDTPRFFENDFMELMTRTVWWAIPLVWLPVACLFVSSSTKVGLPPCHVASSVVAGVFKWTLLEYLLHRFLFHMKTTSYWANTVHYLLHGCHHKHPMDGLRLVFPPAAAAILAVPLWAVFKLLTPAPYSPALFGGALLGYVMYDCTHYYLHHGKPFKGITRELKRNHMDHHFRVQDKGFGITSTFWDKVFGTLAPKTTRSISYVKEMVAQGFTVDLNKPLVFQVGHLGEDYQEWVHQPIVCKESPRFFENDTLEFLTKNQWWAIPLIWLPVVGWSLSRSIYMGHTILDVVIVVALGVLTWTLVEYSLHRFLFHIETKSYWGNTLHYLLHGCHHKHPMDGLRLVFPPAATAILLFPFWNLIKLLSTPTTAPALFAGGLLGYVMYDVTHYYVHHGQPTSEIPKNLKKYHLNHHFRVQDKGFGITSSLWDKVFGTLPPSKIAGKSR
;
A
#
# COMPACT_ATOMS: atom_id res chain seq x y z
N MET A 1 -9.93 21.40 25.74
CA MET A 1 -9.55 22.23 26.90
C MET A 1 -8.18 22.80 26.61
N ALA A 2 -8.05 24.12 26.56
CA ALA A 2 -6.79 24.79 26.19
C ALA A 2 -5.72 24.60 27.27
N ASP A 3 -4.48 24.40 26.83
CA ASP A 3 -3.26 24.16 27.60
C ASP A 3 -2.90 25.41 28.43
N GLN A 4 -3.61 25.65 29.54
CA GLN A 4 -3.50 26.86 30.37
C GLN A 4 -2.11 27.11 30.98
N ALA A 5 -1.16 26.17 30.85
CA ALA A 5 0.22 26.32 31.32
C ALA A 5 1.14 27.06 30.33
N PHE A 6 0.78 27.14 29.04
CA PHE A 6 1.63 27.73 28.00
C PHE A 6 0.87 28.79 27.20
N LYS A 7 1.50 29.94 26.93
CA LYS A 7 0.91 31.04 26.14
C LYS A 7 0.94 30.73 24.63
N VAL A 8 0.31 29.64 24.19
CA VAL A 8 0.17 29.29 22.77
C VAL A 8 -1.31 29.12 22.43
N ASP A 9 -1.77 29.88 21.45
CA ASP A 9 -3.12 29.78 20.91
C ASP A 9 -3.11 28.84 19.70
N LEU A 10 -3.64 27.62 19.89
CA LEU A 10 -3.72 26.60 18.84
C LEU A 10 -4.72 26.94 17.72
N THR A 11 -5.55 27.97 17.91
CA THR A 11 -6.48 28.45 16.86
C THR A 11 -5.82 29.43 15.89
N LYS A 12 -4.61 29.90 16.21
CA LYS A 12 -3.82 30.84 15.40
C LYS A 12 -2.56 30.18 14.83
N PRO A 13 -1.93 30.78 13.80
CA PRO A 13 -0.70 30.25 13.22
C PRO A 13 0.45 30.13 14.23
N LEU A 14 1.07 28.94 14.28
CA LEU A 14 1.94 28.55 15.40
C LEU A 14 3.39 29.02 15.31
N VAL A 15 3.96 29.15 14.10
CA VAL A 15 5.43 29.24 13.90
C VAL A 15 6.06 30.45 14.60
N PHE A 16 5.36 31.58 14.64
CA PHE A 16 5.85 32.80 15.29
C PHE A 16 5.43 32.93 16.76
N GLN A 17 4.49 32.10 17.23
CA GLN A 17 4.11 32.02 18.64
C GLN A 17 5.14 31.23 19.45
N VAL A 18 5.66 30.12 18.90
CA VAL A 18 6.56 29.21 19.64
C VAL A 18 7.88 29.84 20.04
N GLY A 19 8.37 30.83 19.29
CA GLY A 19 9.56 31.60 19.65
C GLY A 19 9.39 32.39 20.96
N GLN A 20 8.16 32.76 21.33
CA GLN A 20 7.89 33.54 22.54
C GLN A 20 7.95 32.71 23.83
N LEU A 21 8.01 31.38 23.72
CA LEU A 21 8.09 30.47 24.86
C LEU A 21 9.45 30.52 25.58
N GLY A 22 10.50 31.01 24.92
CA GLY A 22 11.84 31.11 25.54
C GLY A 22 12.31 29.77 26.12
N ALA A 23 12.64 29.76 27.42
CA ALA A 23 13.14 28.57 28.12
C ALA A 23 12.07 27.47 28.36
N THR A 24 10.77 27.79 28.31
CA THR A 24 9.70 26.79 28.51
C THR A 24 9.35 26.02 27.23
N TYR A 25 9.97 26.40 26.11
CA TYR A 25 9.76 25.77 24.81
C TYR A 25 10.09 24.28 24.80
N ASP A 26 11.23 23.88 25.38
CA ASP A 26 11.69 22.49 25.40
C ASP A 26 10.67 21.57 26.10
N GLU A 27 10.11 22.02 27.22
CA GLU A 27 9.05 21.29 27.92
C GLU A 27 7.74 21.27 27.11
N TRP A 28 7.37 22.40 26.49
CA TRP A 28 6.12 22.52 25.74
C TRP A 28 6.09 21.65 24.48
N VAL A 29 7.17 21.69 23.69
CA VAL A 29 7.24 21.04 22.36
C VAL A 29 7.20 19.51 22.48
N HIS A 30 7.75 19.02 23.59
CA HIS A 30 7.84 17.61 23.95
C HIS A 30 6.61 17.05 24.68
N LYS A 31 5.56 17.86 24.87
CA LYS A 31 4.24 17.39 25.33
C LYS A 31 3.32 17.17 24.13
N PRO A 32 3.23 15.93 23.59
CA PRO A 32 2.55 15.67 22.32
C PRO A 32 1.03 15.88 22.42
N ILE A 33 0.46 16.48 21.38
CA ILE A 33 -0.98 16.55 21.14
C ILE A 33 -1.33 15.44 20.16
N VAL A 34 -1.99 14.40 20.67
CA VAL A 34 -2.37 13.23 19.86
C VAL A 34 -3.69 13.53 19.12
N SER A 35 -3.57 14.21 17.97
CA SER A 35 -4.67 14.44 17.03
C SER A 35 -4.18 14.32 15.59
N LYS A 36 -5.10 13.96 14.68
CA LYS A 36 -4.86 13.99 13.22
C LYS A 36 -5.04 15.39 12.62
N ASP A 37 -5.47 16.35 13.42
CA ASP A 37 -5.67 17.73 12.96
C ASP A 37 -4.32 18.33 12.54
N THR A 38 -4.33 19.03 11.41
CA THR A 38 -3.16 19.72 10.85
C THR A 38 -3.25 21.18 11.28
N PRO A 39 -2.57 21.60 12.38
CA PRO A 39 -2.64 22.98 12.85
C PRO A 39 -2.05 23.95 11.81
N ARG A 40 -2.47 25.21 11.81
CA ARG A 40 -1.95 26.19 10.86
C ARG A 40 -0.58 26.70 11.33
N PHE A 41 0.40 26.79 10.43
CA PHE A 41 1.76 27.25 10.74
C PHE A 41 1.96 28.72 10.39
N PHE A 42 1.45 29.14 9.22
CA PHE A 42 1.59 30.53 8.73
C PHE A 42 0.23 31.15 8.41
N GLU A 43 0.12 32.47 8.59
CA GLU A 43 -1.06 33.22 8.11
C GLU A 43 -1.14 33.20 6.59
N ASN A 44 -0.01 33.32 5.90
CA ASN A 44 0.08 33.30 4.45
C ASN A 44 -0.19 31.89 3.88
N ASP A 45 -1.15 31.76 2.96
CA ASP A 45 -1.55 30.48 2.36
C ASP A 45 -0.43 29.80 1.55
N PHE A 46 0.41 30.58 0.87
CA PHE A 46 1.52 30.04 0.10
C PHE A 46 2.59 29.43 1.01
N MET A 47 2.98 30.15 2.08
CA MET A 47 3.90 29.61 3.08
C MET A 47 3.32 28.37 3.77
N GLU A 48 2.03 28.38 4.11
CA GLU A 48 1.32 27.24 4.70
C GLU A 48 1.35 26.02 3.78
N LEU A 49 1.08 26.21 2.48
CA LEU A 49 1.16 25.15 1.47
C LEU A 49 2.54 24.50 1.44
N MET A 50 3.62 25.30 1.51
CA MET A 50 5.01 24.79 1.51
C MET A 50 5.38 23.99 2.77
N THR A 51 4.59 24.08 3.85
CA THR A 51 4.81 23.26 5.05
C THR A 51 4.18 21.87 4.97
N ARG A 52 3.28 21.62 4.01
CA ARG A 52 2.50 20.39 3.93
C ARG A 52 3.10 19.46 2.90
N THR A 53 3.71 18.37 3.38
CA THR A 53 4.37 17.38 2.54
C THR A 53 3.74 16.01 2.74
N VAL A 54 3.14 15.47 1.68
CA VAL A 54 2.65 14.09 1.64
C VAL A 54 3.83 13.11 1.56
N TRP A 55 3.74 11.98 2.27
CA TRP A 55 4.85 11.02 2.39
C TRP A 55 5.40 10.53 1.04
N TRP A 56 4.54 10.34 0.04
CA TRP A 56 4.95 9.85 -1.28
C TRP A 56 5.71 10.89 -2.12
N ALA A 57 5.71 12.17 -1.72
CA ALA A 57 6.52 13.19 -2.36
C ALA A 57 8.03 12.92 -2.18
N ILE A 58 8.42 12.28 -1.07
CA ILE A 58 9.83 11.96 -0.79
C ILE A 58 10.41 11.01 -1.83
N PRO A 59 9.88 9.78 -2.03
CA PRO A 59 10.41 8.89 -3.06
C PRO A 59 10.23 9.46 -4.47
N LEU A 60 9.13 10.17 -4.75
CA LEU A 60 8.88 10.77 -6.07
C LEU A 60 9.95 11.79 -6.47
N VAL A 61 10.37 12.66 -5.56
CA VAL A 61 11.37 13.69 -5.83
C VAL A 61 12.79 13.11 -5.78
N TRP A 62 13.10 12.32 -4.76
CA TRP A 62 14.49 11.99 -4.43
C TRP A 62 15.00 10.70 -5.07
N LEU A 63 14.14 9.73 -5.43
CA LEU A 63 14.61 8.54 -6.15
C LEU A 63 15.18 8.88 -7.54
N PRO A 64 14.54 9.74 -8.36
CA PRO A 64 15.15 10.18 -9.61
C PRO A 64 16.50 10.86 -9.40
N VAL A 65 16.62 11.73 -8.39
CA VAL A 65 17.87 12.42 -8.06
C VAL A 65 18.95 11.43 -7.65
N ALA A 66 18.64 10.46 -6.79
CA ALA A 66 19.56 9.39 -6.41
C ALA A 66 20.04 8.58 -7.63
N CYS A 67 19.12 8.21 -8.53
CA CYS A 67 19.46 7.52 -9.79
C CYS A 67 20.35 8.37 -10.71
N LEU A 68 20.14 9.69 -10.78
CA LEU A 68 20.99 10.60 -11.55
C LEU A 68 22.42 10.64 -11.00
N PHE A 69 22.58 10.71 -9.67
CA PHE A 69 23.90 10.67 -9.04
C PHE A 69 24.60 9.32 -9.24
N VAL A 70 23.89 8.20 -9.06
CA VAL A 70 24.46 6.85 -9.28
C VAL A 70 24.86 6.64 -10.75
N SER A 71 24.02 7.06 -11.70
CA SER A 71 24.34 6.97 -13.14
C SER A 71 25.46 7.91 -13.58
N SER A 72 25.74 8.98 -12.84
CA SER A 72 26.89 9.85 -13.13
C SER A 72 28.21 9.11 -12.88
N SER A 73 28.30 8.30 -11.81
CA SER A 73 29.48 7.46 -11.55
C SER A 73 29.68 6.37 -12.61
N THR A 74 28.62 5.78 -13.15
CA THR A 74 28.75 4.79 -14.24
C THR A 74 29.24 5.45 -15.54
N LYS A 75 28.77 6.67 -15.83
CA LYS A 75 29.19 7.44 -17.02
C LYS A 75 30.66 7.84 -17.01
N VAL A 76 31.25 8.10 -15.84
CA VAL A 76 32.68 8.38 -15.70
C VAL A 76 33.56 7.12 -15.68
N GLY A 77 32.99 5.95 -16.00
CA GLY A 77 33.72 4.71 -16.18
C GLY A 77 33.91 3.86 -14.92
N LEU A 78 33.20 4.16 -13.82
CA LEU A 78 33.32 3.37 -12.60
C LEU A 78 32.70 1.97 -12.81
N PRO A 79 33.43 0.87 -12.53
CA PRO A 79 32.90 -0.49 -12.72
C PRO A 79 31.63 -0.75 -11.90
N PRO A 80 30.68 -1.57 -12.40
CA PRO A 80 29.41 -1.82 -11.70
C PRO A 80 29.55 -2.31 -10.26
N CYS A 81 30.55 -3.13 -9.95
CA CYS A 81 30.83 -3.61 -8.59
C CYS A 81 31.23 -2.46 -7.63
N HIS A 82 32.03 -1.50 -8.12
CA HIS A 82 32.42 -0.32 -7.35
C HIS A 82 31.25 0.65 -7.18
N VAL A 83 30.39 0.79 -8.18
CA VAL A 83 29.15 1.58 -8.08
C VAL A 83 28.23 0.97 -7.03
N ALA A 84 27.97 -0.34 -7.08
CA ALA A 84 27.14 -1.02 -6.10
C ALA A 84 27.71 -0.90 -4.68
N SER A 85 29.02 -1.08 -4.52
CA SER A 85 29.70 -0.93 -3.22
C SER A 85 29.61 0.51 -2.70
N SER A 86 29.73 1.50 -3.58
CA SER A 86 29.57 2.92 -3.23
C SER A 86 28.16 3.24 -2.77
N VAL A 87 27.14 2.68 -3.44
CA VAL A 87 25.74 2.85 -3.04
C VAL A 87 25.50 2.25 -1.65
N VAL A 88 25.96 1.01 -1.40
CA VAL A 88 25.84 0.36 -0.09
C VAL A 88 26.55 1.16 1.00
N ALA A 89 27.78 1.63 0.73
CA ALA A 89 28.52 2.49 1.66
C ALA A 89 27.80 3.82 1.92
N GLY A 90 27.14 4.38 0.91
CA GLY A 90 26.32 5.58 1.02
C GLY A 90 25.12 5.39 1.94
N VAL A 91 24.37 4.30 1.74
CA VAL A 91 23.24 3.93 2.61
C VAL A 91 23.71 3.71 4.05
N PHE A 92 24.84 3.02 4.25
CA PHE A 92 25.40 2.82 5.58
C PHE A 92 25.81 4.14 6.24
N LYS A 93 26.51 5.03 5.53
CA LYS A 93 26.86 6.39 6.03
C LYS A 93 25.62 7.20 6.38
N TRP A 94 24.54 7.06 5.62
CA TRP A 94 23.27 7.71 5.95
C TRP A 94 22.75 7.27 7.31
N THR A 95 22.79 5.97 7.66
CA THR A 95 22.30 5.52 8.98
C THR A 95 23.03 6.20 10.15
N LEU A 96 24.32 6.51 9.99
CA LEU A 96 25.08 7.27 10.98
C LEU A 96 24.67 8.75 10.98
N LEU A 97 24.52 9.35 9.80
CA LEU A 97 24.10 10.74 9.65
C LEU A 97 22.70 10.95 10.24
N GLU A 98 21.76 10.05 9.99
CA GLU A 98 20.44 9.99 10.63
C GLU A 98 20.56 10.09 12.14
N TYR A 99 21.35 9.21 12.76
CA TYR A 99 21.54 9.19 14.20
C TYR A 99 22.11 10.52 14.74
N LEU A 100 23.13 11.06 14.06
CA LEU A 100 23.78 12.31 14.47
C LEU A 100 22.83 13.52 14.32
N LEU A 101 22.11 13.61 13.20
CA LEU A 101 21.13 14.67 12.98
C LEU A 101 20.00 14.57 14.00
N HIS A 102 19.44 13.37 14.20
CA HIS A 102 18.33 13.19 15.11
C HIS A 102 18.73 13.54 16.56
N ARG A 103 19.91 13.09 17.01
CA ARG A 103 20.38 13.34 18.37
C ARG A 103 20.84 14.78 18.63
N PHE A 104 21.66 15.34 17.74
CA PHE A 104 22.37 16.61 18.02
C PHE A 104 21.74 17.83 17.37
N LEU A 105 21.00 17.66 16.27
CA LEU A 105 20.33 18.76 15.58
C LEU A 105 18.83 18.79 15.86
N PHE A 106 18.14 17.66 15.74
CA PHE A 106 16.69 17.59 15.90
C PHE A 106 16.23 17.56 17.36
N HIS A 107 17.13 17.27 18.30
CA HIS A 107 16.93 17.33 19.76
C HIS A 107 17.82 18.39 20.43
N MET A 108 18.16 19.46 19.70
CA MET A 108 18.95 20.56 20.26
C MET A 108 18.12 21.38 21.27
N LYS A 109 18.69 21.67 22.44
CA LYS A 109 18.04 22.55 23.42
C LYS A 109 18.17 24.00 23.00
N THR A 110 17.03 24.69 22.94
CA THR A 110 16.93 26.08 22.47
C THR A 110 16.19 26.94 23.47
N THR A 111 16.57 28.22 23.55
CA THR A 111 15.98 29.21 24.47
C THR A 111 15.69 30.56 23.82
N SER A 112 16.22 30.83 22.63
CA SER A 112 16.03 32.09 21.92
C SER A 112 14.88 31.99 20.93
N TYR A 113 14.26 33.13 20.62
CA TYR A 113 13.10 33.20 19.73
C TYR A 113 13.33 32.45 18.41
N TRP A 114 14.39 32.82 17.68
CA TRP A 114 14.68 32.22 16.38
C TRP A 114 15.17 30.78 16.49
N ALA A 115 15.90 30.41 17.54
CA ALA A 115 16.34 29.03 17.71
C ALA A 115 15.15 28.10 17.98
N ASN A 116 14.20 28.51 18.82
CA ASN A 116 12.96 27.78 19.09
C ASN A 116 12.10 27.65 17.81
N THR A 117 11.96 28.73 17.04
CA THR A 117 11.23 28.72 15.77
C THR A 117 11.86 27.79 14.75
N VAL A 118 13.18 27.83 14.58
CA VAL A 118 13.90 26.94 13.65
C VAL A 118 13.81 25.49 14.11
N HIS A 119 14.06 25.21 15.39
CA HIS A 119 13.91 23.85 15.94
C HIS A 119 12.49 23.31 15.75
N TYR A 120 11.47 24.15 15.96
CA TYR A 120 10.08 23.77 15.74
C TYR A 120 9.83 23.36 14.29
N LEU A 121 10.38 24.09 13.31
CA LEU A 121 10.24 23.75 11.90
C LEU A 121 11.04 22.51 11.48
N LEU A 122 12.18 22.25 12.12
CA LEU A 122 13.04 21.10 11.81
C LEU A 122 12.49 19.78 12.34
N HIS A 123 12.04 19.76 13.60
CA HIS A 123 11.60 18.52 14.25
C HIS A 123 10.61 18.72 15.41
N GLY A 124 10.63 19.88 16.08
CA GLY A 124 9.75 20.13 17.22
C GLY A 124 8.26 20.03 16.87
N CYS A 125 7.86 20.45 15.67
CA CYS A 125 6.50 20.28 15.17
C CYS A 125 6.04 18.82 15.18
N HIS A 126 6.95 17.90 14.83
CA HIS A 126 6.66 16.49 14.76
C HIS A 126 6.51 15.88 16.17
N HIS A 127 7.37 16.27 17.13
CA HIS A 127 7.17 15.88 18.53
C HIS A 127 5.87 16.43 19.12
N LYS A 128 5.50 17.66 18.77
CA LYS A 128 4.28 18.29 19.26
C LYS A 128 3.02 17.70 18.63
N HIS A 129 3.06 17.40 17.34
CA HIS A 129 1.94 16.87 16.56
C HIS A 129 2.33 15.56 15.84
N PRO A 130 2.58 14.47 16.58
CA PRO A 130 3.17 13.25 16.03
C PRO A 130 2.25 12.50 15.06
N MET A 131 0.96 12.85 14.99
CA MET A 131 -0.03 12.22 14.12
C MET A 131 -0.48 13.13 12.96
N ASP A 132 0.19 14.28 12.75
CA ASP A 132 0.00 15.13 11.56
C ASP A 132 0.77 14.53 10.37
N GLY A 133 0.06 13.78 9.52
CA GLY A 133 0.64 13.10 8.36
C GLY A 133 1.19 14.02 7.27
N LEU A 134 0.88 15.32 7.31
CA LEU A 134 1.43 16.29 6.34
C LEU A 134 2.69 16.99 6.84
N ARG A 135 3.09 16.79 8.11
CA ARG A 135 4.24 17.46 8.75
C ARG A 135 5.17 16.52 9.50
N LEU A 136 5.32 15.32 8.95
CA LEU A 136 6.23 14.31 9.47
C LEU A 136 7.50 14.21 8.62
N VAL A 137 7.32 14.01 7.31
CA VAL A 137 8.44 13.88 6.37
C VAL A 137 9.07 15.24 6.09
N PHE A 138 10.36 15.26 5.78
CA PHE A 138 11.09 16.50 5.61
C PHE A 138 10.77 17.15 4.25
N PRO A 139 10.32 18.42 4.20
CA PRO A 139 9.92 19.06 2.96
C PRO A 139 11.06 19.05 1.91
N PRO A 140 10.81 18.66 0.63
CA PRO A 140 11.87 18.54 -0.36
C PRO A 140 12.71 19.82 -0.58
N ALA A 141 12.08 21.00 -0.54
CA ALA A 141 12.80 22.26 -0.68
C ALA A 141 13.81 22.47 0.48
N ALA A 142 13.41 22.16 1.71
CA ALA A 142 14.28 22.25 2.88
C ALA A 142 15.38 21.17 2.84
N ALA A 143 15.04 19.94 2.44
CA ALA A 143 16.02 18.86 2.27
C ALA A 143 17.08 19.23 1.21
N ALA A 144 16.70 19.88 0.12
CA ALA A 144 17.64 20.34 -0.91
C ALA A 144 18.66 21.35 -0.36
N ILE A 145 18.22 22.27 0.51
CA ILE A 145 19.12 23.23 1.18
C ILE A 145 20.15 22.49 2.05
N LEU A 146 19.73 21.47 2.81
CA LEU A 146 20.64 20.66 3.63
C LEU A 146 21.54 19.72 2.80
N ALA A 147 21.06 19.28 1.63
CA ALA A 147 21.81 18.41 0.74
C ALA A 147 23.04 19.08 0.10
N VAL A 148 23.01 20.40 -0.12
CA VAL A 148 24.12 21.17 -0.72
C VAL A 148 25.42 21.10 0.11
N PRO A 149 25.44 21.47 1.41
CA PRO A 149 26.64 21.35 2.22
C PRO A 149 27.07 19.89 2.41
N LEU A 150 26.12 18.94 2.50
CA LEU A 150 26.44 17.50 2.56
C LEU A 150 27.14 17.01 1.29
N TRP A 151 26.70 17.45 0.11
CA TRP A 151 27.36 17.14 -1.17
C TRP A 151 28.80 17.67 -1.22
N ALA A 152 29.03 18.89 -0.71
CA ALA A 152 30.38 19.45 -0.61
C ALA A 152 31.30 18.60 0.26
N VAL A 153 30.80 18.13 1.41
CA VAL A 153 31.54 17.21 2.30
C VAL A 153 31.84 15.87 1.61
N PHE A 154 30.88 15.28 0.89
CA PHE A 154 31.10 14.01 0.19
C PHE A 154 32.15 14.13 -0.92
N LYS A 155 32.15 15.25 -1.66
CA LYS A 155 33.20 15.55 -2.65
C LYS A 155 34.57 15.73 -2.02
N LEU A 156 34.66 16.34 -0.83
CA LEU A 156 35.92 16.55 -0.14
C LEU A 156 36.52 15.25 0.39
N LEU A 157 35.68 14.35 0.90
CA LEU A 157 36.10 13.13 1.60
C LEU A 157 36.28 11.90 0.69
N THR A 158 35.87 11.98 -0.57
CA THR A 158 35.77 10.81 -1.46
C THR A 158 36.33 11.13 -2.84
N PRO A 159 37.12 10.23 -3.47
CA PRO A 159 37.61 10.43 -4.83
C PRO A 159 36.47 10.70 -5.83
N ALA A 160 36.73 11.61 -6.77
CA ALA A 160 35.71 12.15 -7.68
C ALA A 160 34.84 11.11 -8.42
N PRO A 161 35.37 9.95 -8.88
CA PRO A 161 34.52 8.94 -9.54
C PRO A 161 33.50 8.27 -8.61
N TYR A 162 33.79 8.20 -7.31
CA TYR A 162 32.98 7.51 -6.29
C TYR A 162 31.99 8.44 -5.59
N SER A 163 32.29 9.75 -5.50
CA SER A 163 31.45 10.72 -4.77
C SER A 163 29.99 10.73 -5.23
N PRO A 164 29.65 10.71 -6.54
CA PRO A 164 28.26 10.67 -7.00
C PRO A 164 27.51 9.41 -6.55
N ALA A 165 28.04 8.21 -6.78
CA ALA A 165 27.40 6.96 -6.34
C ALA A 165 27.28 6.87 -4.82
N LEU A 166 28.27 7.33 -4.07
CA LEU A 166 28.24 7.38 -2.61
C LEU A 166 27.14 8.32 -2.10
N PHE A 167 27.03 9.52 -2.69
CA PHE A 167 25.97 10.48 -2.35
C PHE A 167 24.58 10.00 -2.78
N GLY A 168 24.47 9.38 -3.96
CA GLY A 168 23.24 8.74 -4.41
C GLY A 168 22.77 7.63 -3.48
N GLY A 169 23.70 6.83 -2.94
CA GLY A 169 23.41 5.85 -1.88
C GLY A 169 22.96 6.51 -0.57
N ALA A 170 23.58 7.63 -0.17
CA ALA A 170 23.15 8.37 1.01
C ALA A 170 21.74 8.98 0.85
N LEU A 171 21.41 9.51 -0.34
CA LEU A 171 20.07 9.96 -0.68
C LEU A 171 19.05 8.82 -0.67
N LEU A 172 19.41 7.64 -1.16
CA LEU A 172 18.57 6.44 -1.05
C LEU A 172 18.31 6.08 0.43
N GLY A 173 19.36 6.13 1.26
CA GLY A 173 19.24 5.97 2.71
C GLY A 173 18.27 6.99 3.32
N TYR A 174 18.34 8.26 2.92
CA TYR A 174 17.40 9.30 3.34
C TYR A 174 15.94 8.99 2.97
N VAL A 175 15.70 8.57 1.72
CA VAL A 175 14.36 8.16 1.29
C VAL A 175 13.84 6.99 2.12
N MET A 176 14.70 6.00 2.39
CA MET A 176 14.36 4.86 3.26
C MET A 176 14.03 5.33 4.69
N TYR A 177 14.81 6.28 5.22
CA TYR A 177 14.59 6.87 6.53
C TYR A 177 13.24 7.57 6.64
N ASP A 178 12.94 8.52 5.76
CA ASP A 178 11.70 9.31 5.86
C ASP A 178 10.45 8.44 5.64
N CYS A 179 10.53 7.48 4.70
CA CYS A 179 9.47 6.50 4.51
C CYS A 179 9.29 5.60 5.74
N THR A 180 10.40 5.14 6.34
CA THR A 180 10.35 4.33 7.57
C THR A 180 9.77 5.14 8.71
N HIS A 181 10.24 6.37 8.91
CA HIS A 181 9.76 7.28 9.95
C HIS A 181 8.24 7.49 9.85
N TYR A 182 7.76 7.82 8.64
CA TYR A 182 6.33 7.99 8.38
C TYR A 182 5.55 6.71 8.68
N TYR A 183 6.09 5.56 8.27
CA TYR A 183 5.52 4.25 8.53
C TYR A 183 5.49 3.90 10.03
N LEU A 184 6.50 4.31 10.82
CA LEU A 184 6.48 4.07 12.28
C LEU A 184 5.34 4.81 12.96
N HIS A 185 4.90 5.98 12.47
CA HIS A 185 3.73 6.68 13.00
C HIS A 185 2.43 6.14 12.43
N HIS A 186 2.30 6.12 11.11
CA HIS A 186 1.02 5.93 10.41
C HIS A 186 0.80 4.49 9.93
N GLY A 187 1.87 3.73 9.77
CA GLY A 187 1.84 2.31 9.42
C GLY A 187 1.62 1.42 10.63
N LYS A 188 1.10 0.22 10.40
CA LYS A 188 1.00 -0.81 11.44
C LYS A 188 2.20 -1.75 11.32
N PRO A 189 3.03 -1.88 12.38
CA PRO A 189 4.35 -2.52 12.30
C PRO A 189 4.22 -4.04 12.17
N PHE A 190 5.11 -4.68 11.40
CA PHE A 190 5.22 -6.15 11.34
C PHE A 190 5.83 -6.73 12.64
N LYS A 191 5.65 -8.04 12.90
CA LYS A 191 6.37 -8.72 13.99
C LYS A 191 7.89 -8.67 13.75
N GLY A 192 8.68 -8.66 14.83
CA GLY A 192 10.15 -8.57 14.75
C GLY A 192 10.68 -7.14 14.73
N ILE A 193 11.61 -6.85 13.80
CA ILE A 193 12.40 -5.61 13.79
C ILE A 193 11.53 -4.36 13.64
N THR A 194 10.50 -4.35 12.77
CA THR A 194 9.69 -3.15 12.56
C THR A 194 8.77 -2.83 13.75
N ARG A 195 8.25 -3.84 14.47
CA ARG A 195 7.57 -3.62 15.77
C ARG A 195 8.51 -3.16 16.85
N GLU A 196 9.74 -3.64 16.86
CA GLU A 196 10.77 -3.13 17.76
C GLU A 196 11.11 -1.68 17.45
N LEU A 197 11.33 -1.33 16.18
CA LEU A 197 11.58 0.04 15.74
C LEU A 197 10.40 0.95 16.06
N LYS A 198 9.17 0.54 15.73
CA LYS A 198 7.98 1.33 16.09
C LYS A 198 7.85 1.48 17.60
N ARG A 199 8.00 0.41 18.38
CA ARG A 199 7.93 0.50 19.85
C ARG A 199 8.98 1.47 20.37
N ASN A 200 10.24 1.34 19.92
CA ASN A 200 11.33 2.19 20.38
C ASN A 200 11.12 3.65 19.97
N HIS A 201 10.59 3.90 18.78
CA HIS A 201 10.25 5.24 18.29
C HIS A 201 9.03 5.85 19.00
N MET A 202 8.01 5.05 19.31
CA MET A 202 6.89 5.51 20.14
C MET A 202 7.34 5.77 21.58
N ASP A 203 8.23 4.93 22.13
CA ASP A 203 8.85 5.19 23.43
C ASP A 203 9.66 6.49 23.40
N HIS A 204 10.37 6.76 22.32
CA HIS A 204 11.05 8.03 22.09
C HIS A 204 10.05 9.20 22.13
N HIS A 205 8.94 9.17 21.38
CA HIS A 205 7.96 10.27 21.41
C HIS A 205 7.23 10.47 22.74
N PHE A 206 6.83 9.38 23.41
CA PHE A 206 5.83 9.43 24.48
C PHE A 206 6.39 9.14 25.88
N ARG A 207 7.63 8.66 26.00
CA ARG A 207 8.17 8.20 27.29
C ARG A 207 9.58 8.71 27.60
N VAL A 208 10.53 8.52 26.69
CA VAL A 208 11.97 8.79 26.90
C VAL A 208 12.57 9.44 25.65
N GLN A 209 12.35 10.75 25.50
CA GLN A 209 12.75 11.52 24.33
C GLN A 209 14.26 11.74 24.22
N ASP A 210 15.00 11.56 25.31
CA ASP A 210 16.47 11.59 25.35
C ASP A 210 17.14 10.28 24.87
N LYS A 211 16.35 9.31 24.38
CA LYS A 211 16.77 7.99 23.94
C LYS A 211 16.05 7.56 22.65
N GLY A 212 16.60 6.61 21.91
CA GLY A 212 15.97 6.02 20.73
C GLY A 212 16.04 6.92 19.49
N PHE A 213 17.24 7.42 19.17
CA PHE A 213 17.43 8.34 18.04
C PHE A 213 17.51 7.61 16.68
N GLY A 214 17.73 6.29 16.67
CA GLY A 214 17.72 5.49 15.45
C GLY A 214 16.31 5.15 14.99
N ILE A 215 15.93 5.61 13.80
CA ILE A 215 14.63 5.39 13.17
C ILE A 215 14.68 4.16 12.24
N THR A 216 15.68 4.09 11.38
CA THR A 216 15.85 2.97 10.44
C THR A 216 16.41 1.72 11.10
N SER A 217 17.19 1.88 12.17
CA SER A 217 17.76 0.78 12.95
C SER A 217 18.10 1.21 14.38
N THR A 218 18.16 0.26 15.31
CA THR A 218 18.65 0.49 16.68
C THR A 218 20.17 0.35 16.81
N PHE A 219 20.89 0.22 15.70
CA PHE A 219 22.32 -0.10 15.70
C PHE A 219 23.14 0.99 16.42
N TRP A 220 22.98 2.25 16.01
CA TRP A 220 23.72 3.37 16.60
C TRP A 220 23.27 3.67 18.03
N ASP A 221 22.00 3.43 18.39
CA ASP A 221 21.56 3.51 19.78
C ASP A 221 22.26 2.49 20.69
N LYS A 222 22.54 1.28 20.19
CA LYS A 222 23.30 0.28 20.93
C LYS A 222 24.77 0.68 21.03
N VAL A 223 25.36 1.17 19.95
CA VAL A 223 26.78 1.61 19.90
C VAL A 223 27.03 2.78 20.85
N PHE A 224 26.14 3.78 20.86
CA PHE A 224 26.30 5.01 21.65
C PHE A 224 25.53 5.01 22.98
N GLY A 225 24.91 3.88 23.36
CA GLY A 225 24.27 3.70 24.66
C GLY A 225 22.96 4.48 24.86
N THR A 226 22.24 4.79 23.78
CA THR A 226 20.98 5.57 23.81
C THR A 226 19.72 4.73 23.56
N LEU A 227 19.78 3.40 23.69
CA LEU A 227 18.60 2.54 23.52
C LEU A 227 17.58 2.70 24.66
N ALA A 228 16.30 2.83 24.31
CA ALA A 228 15.22 2.91 25.29
C ALA A 228 15.07 1.59 26.10
N PRO A 229 14.88 1.64 27.44
CA PRO A 229 14.75 0.45 28.28
C PRO A 229 13.43 -0.30 28.02
N LYS A 230 13.46 -1.63 27.96
CA LYS A 230 12.23 -2.44 27.73
C LYS A 230 11.29 -2.38 28.93
N THR A 231 10.01 -2.19 28.69
CA THR A 231 8.96 -2.22 29.71
C THR A 231 8.57 -3.68 30.03
N THR A 232 8.76 -4.11 31.28
CA THR A 232 8.28 -5.42 31.75
C THR A 232 6.80 -5.31 32.10
N ARG A 233 5.91 -5.94 31.32
CA ARG A 233 4.51 -6.17 31.72
C ARG A 233 4.31 -7.69 31.87
N SER A 234 4.11 -8.15 33.11
CA SER A 234 3.62 -9.49 33.40
C SER A 234 2.13 -9.57 33.08
N ILE A 235 1.72 -10.47 32.20
CA ILE A 235 0.31 -10.79 31.96
C ILE A 235 0.14 -12.28 32.20
N SER A 236 -0.60 -12.63 33.26
CA SER A 236 -1.06 -14.00 33.54
C SER A 236 -2.28 -14.32 32.68
N TYR A 237 -2.21 -15.40 31.90
CA TYR A 237 -3.37 -15.94 31.19
C TYR A 237 -3.88 -17.18 31.91
N VAL A 238 -5.16 -17.18 32.28
CA VAL A 238 -5.92 -18.38 32.66
C VAL A 238 -6.51 -18.99 31.39
N LYS A 239 -6.40 -20.32 31.29
CA LYS A 239 -6.84 -21.14 30.16
C LYS A 239 -8.01 -21.99 30.63
N GLU A 240 -9.15 -21.92 29.95
CA GLU A 240 -10.19 -22.93 30.03
C GLU A 240 -10.62 -23.33 28.61
N MET A 241 -10.78 -24.63 28.41
CA MET A 241 -11.28 -25.27 27.19
C MET A 241 -12.66 -25.85 27.48
N VAL A 242 -13.65 -25.61 26.62
CA VAL A 242 -14.73 -26.57 26.33
C VAL A 242 -15.16 -26.43 24.86
N ALA A 243 -15.49 -27.56 24.24
CA ALA A 243 -15.89 -27.71 22.84
C ALA A 243 -17.33 -27.24 22.56
N GLN A 244 -17.48 -26.27 21.65
CA GLN A 244 -18.69 -25.96 20.88
C GLN A 244 -18.25 -25.56 19.45
N GLY A 245 -19.10 -25.77 18.44
CA GLY A 245 -18.79 -25.55 17.02
C GLY A 245 -18.09 -24.21 16.76
N PHE A 246 -17.05 -24.23 15.91
CA PHE A 246 -16.23 -23.05 15.66
C PHE A 246 -17.08 -21.93 15.07
N THR A 247 -17.25 -20.84 15.82
CA THR A 247 -18.00 -19.66 15.38
C THR A 247 -17.03 -18.60 14.87
N VAL A 248 -17.26 -18.07 13.67
CA VAL A 248 -16.43 -17.00 13.09
C VAL A 248 -16.70 -15.68 13.81
N ASP A 249 -15.64 -15.07 14.36
CA ASP A 249 -15.68 -13.76 14.98
C ASP A 249 -15.35 -12.68 13.92
N LEU A 250 -16.37 -11.92 13.51
CA LEU A 250 -16.25 -10.85 12.50
C LEU A 250 -15.38 -9.66 12.96
N ASN A 251 -15.12 -9.55 14.27
CA ASN A 251 -14.22 -8.52 14.82
C ASN A 251 -12.74 -8.94 14.76
N LYS A 252 -12.45 -10.16 14.32
CA LYS A 252 -11.10 -10.72 14.17
C LYS A 252 -10.79 -11.02 12.70
N PRO A 253 -9.49 -11.17 12.34
CA PRO A 253 -9.09 -11.52 10.98
C PRO A 253 -9.72 -12.83 10.47
N LEU A 254 -10.43 -12.78 9.34
CA LEU A 254 -11.28 -13.87 8.87
C LEU A 254 -10.54 -15.03 8.20
N VAL A 255 -9.44 -14.78 7.49
CA VAL A 255 -8.87 -15.75 6.54
C VAL A 255 -8.44 -17.06 7.22
N PHE A 256 -7.85 -16.99 8.42
CA PHE A 256 -7.45 -18.19 9.15
C PHE A 256 -8.54 -18.74 10.09
N GLN A 257 -9.67 -18.02 10.22
CA GLN A 257 -10.84 -18.50 10.94
C GLN A 257 -11.68 -19.42 10.04
N VAL A 258 -11.94 -19.03 8.80
CA VAL A 258 -12.86 -19.74 7.89
C VAL A 258 -12.45 -21.18 7.58
N GLY A 259 -11.15 -21.49 7.65
CA GLY A 259 -10.67 -22.87 7.52
C GLY A 259 -11.18 -23.81 8.61
N HIS A 260 -11.47 -23.31 9.81
CA HIS A 260 -11.96 -24.13 10.93
C HIS A 260 -13.45 -24.49 10.81
N LEU A 261 -14.18 -23.91 9.85
CA LEU A 261 -15.61 -24.22 9.63
C LEU A 261 -15.84 -25.62 9.04
N GLY A 262 -14.82 -26.26 8.47
CA GLY A 262 -14.94 -27.63 7.94
C GLY A 262 -16.06 -27.75 6.91
N GLU A 263 -17.06 -28.58 7.21
CA GLU A 263 -18.21 -28.85 6.34
C GLU A 263 -19.23 -27.69 6.30
N ASP A 264 -19.31 -26.89 7.36
CA ASP A 264 -20.26 -25.77 7.48
C ASP A 264 -19.85 -24.56 6.62
N TYR A 265 -18.65 -24.58 6.05
CA TYR A 265 -18.08 -23.46 5.31
C TYR A 265 -18.90 -23.07 4.07
N GLN A 266 -19.38 -24.05 3.29
CA GLN A 266 -20.07 -23.80 2.03
C GLN A 266 -21.39 -23.08 2.24
N GLU A 267 -22.15 -23.48 3.26
CA GLU A 267 -23.37 -22.77 3.64
C GLU A 267 -23.03 -21.38 4.20
N TRP A 268 -22.04 -21.28 5.09
CA TRP A 268 -21.66 -20.03 5.73
C TRP A 268 -21.18 -18.95 4.74
N VAL A 269 -20.33 -19.31 3.77
CA VAL A 269 -19.70 -18.33 2.85
C VAL A 269 -20.71 -17.74 1.86
N HIS A 270 -21.75 -18.51 1.53
CA HIS A 270 -22.78 -18.16 0.58
C HIS A 270 -23.99 -17.44 1.19
N GLN A 271 -23.98 -17.18 2.50
CA GLN A 271 -24.94 -16.32 3.18
C GLN A 271 -24.41 -14.87 3.24
N PRO A 272 -24.82 -13.98 2.33
CA PRO A 272 -24.22 -12.65 2.19
C PRO A 272 -24.53 -11.72 3.37
N ILE A 273 -23.50 -11.00 3.82
CA ILE A 273 -23.61 -9.88 4.76
C ILE A 273 -23.61 -8.59 3.94
N VAL A 274 -24.79 -7.95 3.83
CA VAL A 274 -24.95 -6.72 3.06
C VAL A 274 -24.50 -5.53 3.91
N CYS A 275 -23.19 -5.26 3.90
CA CYS A 275 -22.57 -4.11 4.55
C CYS A 275 -21.50 -3.50 3.65
N LYS A 276 -21.29 -2.17 3.74
CA LYS A 276 -20.21 -1.46 3.04
C LYS A 276 -18.88 -1.52 3.78
N GLU A 277 -18.89 -1.91 5.05
CA GLU A 277 -17.68 -1.99 5.86
C GLU A 277 -16.87 -3.23 5.46
N SER A 278 -15.60 -3.01 5.13
CA SER A 278 -14.67 -4.07 4.76
C SER A 278 -14.19 -4.82 6.01
N PRO A 279 -14.56 -6.09 6.23
CA PRO A 279 -14.06 -6.86 7.36
C PRO A 279 -12.55 -7.09 7.25
N ARG A 280 -11.91 -7.43 8.36
CA ARG A 280 -10.46 -7.70 8.35
C ARG A 280 -10.19 -9.13 7.90
N PHE A 281 -9.32 -9.32 6.90
CA PHE A 281 -8.97 -10.64 6.37
C PHE A 281 -7.76 -11.21 7.08
N PHE A 282 -6.71 -10.41 7.21
CA PHE A 282 -5.45 -10.84 7.82
C PHE A 282 -5.13 -10.03 9.07
N GLU A 283 -4.52 -10.70 10.06
CA GLU A 283 -3.92 -9.99 11.19
C GLU A 283 -2.78 -9.09 10.69
N ASN A 284 -2.06 -9.56 9.67
CA ASN A 284 -0.99 -8.85 8.97
C ASN A 284 -1.57 -7.72 8.09
N ASP A 285 -1.22 -6.47 8.39
CA ASP A 285 -1.72 -5.31 7.65
C ASP A 285 -1.20 -5.19 6.20
N THR A 286 -0.08 -5.84 5.84
CA THR A 286 0.36 -5.89 4.44
C THR A 286 -0.46 -6.87 3.64
N LEU A 287 -0.70 -8.08 4.16
CA LEU A 287 -1.62 -9.00 3.53
C LEU A 287 -3.01 -8.38 3.45
N GLU A 288 -3.44 -7.68 4.51
CA GLU A 288 -4.68 -6.90 4.51
C GLU A 288 -4.69 -5.79 3.44
N PHE A 289 -3.61 -5.01 3.32
CA PHE A 289 -3.47 -3.97 2.31
C PHE A 289 -3.50 -4.56 0.89
N LEU A 290 -2.78 -5.65 0.65
CA LEU A 290 -2.76 -6.35 -0.64
C LEU A 290 -4.13 -6.94 -1.00
N THR A 291 -4.98 -7.23 -0.01
CA THR A 291 -6.38 -7.63 -0.27
C THR A 291 -7.29 -6.47 -0.65
N LYS A 292 -6.90 -5.21 -0.42
CA LYS A 292 -7.74 -4.02 -0.64
C LYS A 292 -7.36 -3.31 -1.92
N ASN A 293 -8.19 -3.44 -2.96
CA ASN A 293 -7.93 -2.96 -4.29
C ASN A 293 -9.05 -2.05 -4.77
N GLN A 294 -8.68 -0.83 -5.18
CA GLN A 294 -9.61 0.09 -5.82
C GLN A 294 -9.90 -0.38 -7.25
N TRP A 295 -11.14 -0.24 -7.70
CA TRP A 295 -11.55 -0.67 -9.05
C TRP A 295 -10.71 -0.07 -10.18
N TRP A 296 -10.30 1.20 -10.03
CA TRP A 296 -9.52 1.93 -11.03
C TRP A 296 -8.05 1.45 -11.10
N ALA A 297 -7.58 0.68 -10.10
CA ALA A 297 -6.24 0.12 -10.13
C ALA A 297 -6.07 -0.90 -11.27
N ILE A 298 -7.13 -1.65 -11.59
CA ILE A 298 -7.12 -2.67 -12.66
C ILE A 298 -6.80 -2.04 -14.03
N PRO A 299 -7.57 -1.07 -14.55
CA PRO A 299 -7.25 -0.45 -15.83
C PRO A 299 -5.93 0.34 -15.78
N LEU A 300 -5.62 1.01 -14.68
CA LEU A 300 -4.38 1.80 -14.55
C LEU A 300 -3.12 0.93 -14.69
N ILE A 301 -3.11 -0.26 -14.09
CA ILE A 301 -1.95 -1.16 -14.10
C ILE A 301 -1.87 -1.93 -15.42
N TRP A 302 -3.01 -2.47 -15.90
CA TRP A 302 -2.99 -3.45 -16.97
C TRP A 302 -3.15 -2.88 -18.37
N LEU A 303 -3.81 -1.73 -18.57
CA LEU A 303 -3.92 -1.12 -19.90
C LEU A 303 -2.56 -0.70 -20.48
N PRO A 304 -1.58 -0.18 -19.71
CA PRO A 304 -0.23 0.03 -20.22
C PRO A 304 0.45 -1.26 -20.70
N VAL A 305 0.23 -2.38 -20.00
CA VAL A 305 0.77 -3.70 -20.38
C VAL A 305 0.12 -4.22 -21.67
N VAL A 306 -1.21 -4.02 -21.81
CA VAL A 306 -1.94 -4.29 -23.06
C VAL A 306 -1.34 -3.45 -24.20
N GLY A 307 -1.23 -2.13 -24.02
CA GLY A 307 -0.69 -1.23 -25.05
C GLY A 307 0.74 -1.57 -25.47
N TRP A 308 1.61 -1.88 -24.51
CA TRP A 308 2.97 -2.33 -24.79
C TRP A 308 2.97 -3.64 -25.58
N SER A 309 2.17 -4.63 -25.17
CA SER A 309 2.10 -5.94 -25.84
C SER A 309 1.58 -5.84 -27.29
N LEU A 310 0.59 -4.97 -27.53
CA LEU A 310 0.10 -4.67 -28.88
C LEU A 310 1.20 -4.01 -29.74
N SER A 311 1.91 -3.03 -29.18
CA SER A 311 3.01 -2.36 -29.89
C SER A 311 4.12 -3.34 -30.28
N ARG A 312 4.39 -4.36 -29.45
CA ARG A 312 5.35 -5.42 -29.74
C ARG A 312 4.91 -6.28 -30.92
N SER A 313 3.63 -6.66 -31.00
CA SER A 313 3.12 -7.45 -32.13
C SER A 313 3.23 -6.68 -33.46
N ILE A 314 2.92 -5.37 -33.44
CA ILE A 314 3.07 -4.49 -34.62
C ILE A 314 4.54 -4.38 -35.02
N TYR A 315 5.44 -4.13 -34.06
CA TYR A 315 6.88 -4.05 -34.32
C TYR A 315 7.46 -5.36 -34.88
N MET A 316 6.83 -6.50 -34.56
CA MET A 316 7.20 -7.82 -35.04
C MET A 316 6.57 -8.17 -36.40
N GLY A 317 5.90 -7.23 -37.07
CA GLY A 317 5.49 -7.33 -38.47
C GLY A 317 4.00 -7.56 -38.73
N HIS A 318 3.15 -7.59 -37.70
CA HIS A 318 1.70 -7.68 -37.91
C HIS A 318 1.09 -6.35 -38.36
N THR A 319 0.12 -6.43 -39.27
CA THR A 319 -0.67 -5.24 -39.65
C THR A 319 -1.64 -4.87 -38.53
N ILE A 320 -2.17 -3.65 -38.58
CA ILE A 320 -3.20 -3.21 -37.63
C ILE A 320 -4.42 -4.12 -37.68
N LEU A 321 -4.80 -4.59 -38.88
CA LEU A 321 -5.95 -5.48 -39.05
C LEU A 321 -5.71 -6.85 -38.39
N ASP A 322 -4.52 -7.43 -38.57
CA ASP A 322 -4.15 -8.70 -37.91
C ASP A 322 -4.23 -8.56 -36.39
N VAL A 323 -3.71 -7.45 -35.85
CA VAL A 323 -3.75 -7.17 -34.42
C VAL A 323 -5.18 -7.05 -33.91
N VAL A 324 -6.07 -6.34 -34.63
CA VAL A 324 -7.48 -6.21 -34.23
C VAL A 324 -8.17 -7.57 -34.20
N ILE A 325 -7.96 -8.42 -35.20
CA ILE A 325 -8.55 -9.77 -35.27
C ILE A 325 -8.04 -10.64 -34.12
N VAL A 326 -6.72 -10.64 -33.87
CA VAL A 326 -6.10 -11.42 -32.79
C VAL A 326 -6.54 -10.92 -31.41
N VAL A 327 -6.71 -9.61 -31.23
CA VAL A 327 -7.24 -9.02 -29.99
C VAL A 327 -8.69 -9.45 -29.77
N ALA A 328 -9.53 -9.39 -30.80
CA ALA A 328 -10.92 -9.84 -30.71
C ALA A 328 -11.01 -11.33 -30.34
N LEU A 329 -10.14 -12.17 -30.92
CA LEU A 329 -10.01 -13.57 -30.55
C LEU A 329 -9.57 -13.72 -29.08
N GLY A 330 -8.57 -12.96 -28.64
CA GLY A 330 -8.10 -12.98 -27.24
C GLY A 330 -9.19 -12.58 -26.24
N VAL A 331 -9.97 -11.54 -26.54
CA VAL A 331 -11.12 -11.13 -25.72
C VAL A 331 -12.18 -12.23 -25.70
N LEU A 332 -12.50 -12.85 -26.84
CA LEU A 332 -13.43 -13.97 -26.90
C LEU A 332 -12.94 -15.16 -26.06
N THR A 333 -11.67 -15.54 -26.18
CA THR A 333 -11.05 -16.57 -25.36
C THR A 333 -11.14 -16.23 -23.87
N TRP A 334 -10.91 -14.96 -23.49
CA TRP A 334 -11.08 -14.53 -22.11
C TRP A 334 -12.51 -14.78 -21.60
N THR A 335 -13.55 -14.49 -22.39
CA THR A 335 -14.94 -14.74 -21.91
C THR A 335 -15.20 -16.20 -21.56
N LEU A 336 -14.54 -17.14 -22.25
CA LEU A 336 -14.61 -18.57 -21.92
C LEU A 336 -13.80 -18.91 -20.66
N VAL A 337 -12.62 -18.30 -20.51
CA VAL A 337 -11.78 -18.44 -19.30
C VAL A 337 -12.52 -17.89 -18.09
N GLU A 338 -13.14 -16.72 -18.20
CA GLU A 338 -14.01 -16.11 -17.18
C GLU A 338 -15.08 -17.11 -16.72
N TYR A 339 -15.87 -17.64 -17.66
CA TYR A 339 -16.92 -18.62 -17.35
C TYR A 339 -16.35 -19.86 -16.65
N SER A 340 -15.23 -20.38 -17.14
CA SER A 340 -14.62 -21.62 -16.63
C SER A 340 -14.04 -21.42 -15.23
N LEU A 341 -13.33 -20.31 -14.99
CA LEU A 341 -12.80 -19.97 -13.68
C LEU A 341 -13.95 -19.72 -12.70
N HIS A 342 -14.97 -18.95 -13.10
CA HIS A 342 -16.07 -18.64 -12.21
C HIS A 342 -16.85 -19.91 -11.83
N ARG A 343 -17.14 -20.80 -12.78
CA ARG A 343 -17.89 -22.03 -12.51
C ARG A 343 -17.09 -23.10 -11.75
N PHE A 344 -15.86 -23.39 -12.18
CA PHE A 344 -15.14 -24.57 -11.71
C PHE A 344 -14.11 -24.28 -10.61
N LEU A 345 -13.60 -23.05 -10.54
CA LEU A 345 -12.60 -22.66 -9.54
C LEU A 345 -13.19 -21.77 -8.44
N PHE A 346 -13.98 -20.77 -8.81
CA PHE A 346 -14.53 -19.80 -7.86
C PHE A 346 -15.77 -20.32 -7.12
N HIS A 347 -16.42 -21.38 -7.62
CA HIS A 347 -17.52 -22.11 -6.96
C HIS A 347 -17.12 -23.55 -6.63
N ILE A 348 -15.84 -23.78 -6.34
CA ILE A 348 -15.35 -25.11 -5.95
C ILE A 348 -15.82 -25.47 -4.53
N GLU A 349 -16.39 -26.67 -4.37
CA GLU A 349 -16.76 -27.19 -3.06
C GLU A 349 -15.54 -27.75 -2.34
N THR A 350 -15.27 -27.20 -1.16
CA THR A 350 -14.17 -27.61 -0.28
C THR A 350 -14.67 -27.83 1.14
N LYS A 351 -13.99 -28.73 1.86
CA LYS A 351 -14.23 -29.05 3.27
C LYS A 351 -12.96 -28.98 4.14
N SER A 352 -11.79 -28.87 3.52
CA SER A 352 -10.51 -28.86 4.22
C SER A 352 -10.14 -27.46 4.67
N TYR A 353 -9.36 -27.36 5.76
CA TYR A 353 -8.91 -26.07 6.30
C TYR A 353 -8.31 -25.15 5.23
N TRP A 354 -7.33 -25.66 4.48
CA TRP A 354 -6.64 -24.89 3.45
C TRP A 354 -7.48 -24.70 2.19
N GLY A 355 -8.36 -25.65 1.85
CA GLY A 355 -9.31 -25.52 0.74
C GLY A 355 -10.28 -24.36 0.99
N ASN A 356 -10.92 -24.34 2.16
CA ASN A 356 -11.86 -23.28 2.55
C ASN A 356 -11.17 -21.92 2.62
N THR A 357 -9.95 -21.88 3.15
CA THR A 357 -9.13 -20.66 3.22
C THR A 357 -8.81 -20.11 1.83
N LEU A 358 -8.40 -20.97 0.90
CA LEU A 358 -8.05 -20.58 -0.46
C LEU A 358 -9.30 -20.13 -1.26
N HIS A 359 -10.39 -20.90 -1.18
CA HIS A 359 -11.67 -20.54 -1.81
C HIS A 359 -12.18 -19.19 -1.30
N TYR A 360 -12.08 -18.94 0.01
CA TYR A 360 -12.47 -17.65 0.60
C TYR A 360 -11.68 -16.49 0.02
N LEU A 361 -10.37 -16.64 -0.23
CA LEU A 361 -9.54 -15.59 -0.81
C LEU A 361 -9.77 -15.38 -2.31
N LEU A 362 -10.13 -16.44 -3.05
CA LEU A 362 -10.34 -16.37 -4.49
C LEU A 362 -11.69 -15.75 -4.85
N HIS A 363 -12.75 -16.16 -4.14
CA HIS A 363 -14.11 -15.71 -4.48
C HIS A 363 -15.10 -15.73 -3.31
N GLY A 364 -14.94 -16.63 -2.34
CA GLY A 364 -15.87 -16.73 -1.21
C GLY A 364 -16.02 -15.43 -0.41
N CYS A 365 -14.95 -14.63 -0.29
CA CYS A 365 -14.99 -13.30 0.29
C CYS A 365 -16.02 -12.38 -0.36
N HIS A 366 -16.10 -12.45 -1.68
CA HIS A 366 -16.98 -11.61 -2.47
C HIS A 366 -18.44 -12.06 -2.30
N HIS A 367 -18.72 -13.36 -2.31
CA HIS A 367 -20.06 -13.87 -1.98
C HIS A 367 -20.49 -13.51 -0.55
N LYS A 368 -19.57 -13.57 0.41
CA LYS A 368 -19.86 -13.24 1.81
C LYS A 368 -20.06 -11.75 2.03
N HIS A 369 -19.28 -10.90 1.36
CA HIS A 369 -19.31 -9.44 1.50
C HIS A 369 -19.45 -8.75 0.13
N PRO A 370 -20.61 -8.89 -0.56
CA PRO A 370 -20.76 -8.46 -1.96
C PRO A 370 -20.68 -6.94 -2.15
N MET A 371 -20.87 -6.17 -1.06
CA MET A 371 -20.81 -4.70 -1.08
C MET A 371 -19.47 -4.13 -0.59
N ASP A 372 -18.46 -4.96 -0.31
CA ASP A 372 -17.09 -4.51 -0.02
C ASP A 372 -16.37 -4.10 -1.32
N GLY A 373 -16.42 -2.80 -1.64
CA GLY A 373 -15.82 -2.27 -2.87
C GLY A 373 -14.29 -2.36 -2.93
N LEU A 374 -13.60 -2.69 -1.84
CA LEU A 374 -12.16 -2.90 -1.86
C LEU A 374 -11.77 -4.36 -2.12
N ARG A 375 -12.72 -5.31 -2.08
CA ARG A 375 -12.46 -6.76 -2.19
C ARG A 375 -13.31 -7.46 -3.23
N LEU A 376 -13.67 -6.72 -4.26
CA LEU A 376 -14.43 -7.22 -5.40
C LEU A 376 -13.51 -7.55 -6.56
N VAL A 377 -12.66 -6.60 -6.97
CA VAL A 377 -11.74 -6.79 -8.10
C VAL A 377 -10.59 -7.71 -7.70
N PHE A 378 -10.09 -8.48 -8.66
CA PHE A 378 -9.01 -9.43 -8.38
C PHE A 378 -7.69 -8.68 -8.08
N PRO A 379 -6.96 -9.02 -7.00
CA PRO A 379 -5.76 -8.27 -6.61
C PRO A 379 -4.68 -8.26 -7.70
N PRO A 380 -4.13 -7.09 -8.12
CA PRO A 380 -3.12 -7.01 -9.17
C PRO A 380 -1.87 -7.84 -8.90
N ALA A 381 -1.44 -7.97 -7.64
CA ALA A 381 -0.32 -8.83 -7.28
C ALA A 381 -0.59 -10.31 -7.59
N ALA A 382 -1.82 -10.77 -7.34
CA ALA A 382 -2.23 -12.13 -7.68
C ALA A 382 -2.39 -12.30 -9.20
N THR A 383 -2.97 -11.30 -9.89
CA THR A 383 -3.04 -11.27 -11.36
C THR A 383 -1.64 -11.40 -11.97
N ALA A 384 -0.64 -10.63 -11.50
CA ALA A 384 0.73 -10.70 -11.99
C ALA A 384 1.34 -12.11 -11.91
N ILE A 385 1.08 -12.82 -10.81
CA ILE A 385 1.53 -14.21 -10.62
C ILE A 385 0.83 -15.13 -11.63
N LEU A 386 -0.49 -14.98 -11.82
CA LEU A 386 -1.25 -15.80 -12.76
C LEU A 386 -0.91 -15.49 -14.23
N LEU A 387 -0.48 -14.28 -14.57
CA LEU A 387 -0.08 -13.96 -15.94
C LEU A 387 1.13 -14.78 -16.41
N PHE A 388 2.00 -15.24 -15.50
CA PHE A 388 3.15 -16.06 -15.87
C PHE A 388 2.76 -17.40 -16.53
N PRO A 389 1.94 -18.28 -15.93
CA PRO A 389 1.49 -19.49 -16.59
C PRO A 389 0.64 -19.21 -17.84
N PHE A 390 -0.24 -18.19 -17.84
CA PHE A 390 -1.02 -17.83 -19.03
C PHE A 390 -0.14 -17.37 -20.19
N TRP A 391 0.89 -16.56 -19.94
CA TRP A 391 1.85 -16.14 -20.96
C TRP A 391 2.61 -17.32 -21.56
N ASN A 392 3.06 -18.26 -20.71
CA ASN A 392 3.76 -19.44 -21.20
C ASN A 392 2.85 -20.36 -22.02
N LEU A 393 1.58 -20.51 -21.62
CA LEU A 393 0.59 -21.26 -22.38
C LEU A 393 0.32 -20.60 -23.74
N ILE A 394 0.15 -19.28 -23.79
CA ILE A 394 -0.08 -18.55 -25.04
C ILE A 394 1.13 -18.67 -25.97
N LYS A 395 2.36 -18.55 -25.46
CA LYS A 395 3.58 -18.79 -26.25
C LYS A 395 3.68 -20.21 -26.80
N LEU A 396 3.18 -21.20 -26.06
CA LEU A 396 3.17 -22.59 -26.50
C LEU A 396 2.17 -22.82 -27.64
N LEU A 397 1.03 -22.13 -27.62
CA LEU A 397 -0.08 -22.32 -28.55
C LEU A 397 -0.09 -21.37 -29.75
N SER A 398 0.80 -20.38 -29.79
CA SER A 398 0.80 -19.35 -30.84
C SER A 398 2.21 -19.01 -31.32
N THR A 399 2.29 -18.36 -32.48
CA THR A 399 3.58 -17.91 -33.03
C THR A 399 4.16 -16.77 -32.19
N PRO A 400 5.50 -16.56 -32.19
CA PRO A 400 6.12 -15.46 -31.46
C PRO A 400 5.58 -14.06 -31.81
N THR A 401 5.08 -13.87 -33.04
CA THR A 401 4.51 -12.60 -33.52
C THR A 401 3.06 -12.40 -33.04
N THR A 402 2.29 -13.49 -32.90
CA THR A 402 0.88 -13.50 -32.45
C THR A 402 0.74 -13.49 -30.94
N ALA A 403 1.66 -14.14 -30.22
CA ALA A 403 1.60 -14.27 -28.76
C ALA A 403 1.38 -12.94 -28.01
N PRO A 404 2.08 -11.83 -28.34
CA PRO A 404 1.87 -10.55 -27.65
C PRO A 404 0.46 -9.97 -27.87
N ALA A 405 -0.09 -10.05 -29.09
CA ALA A 405 -1.43 -9.54 -29.38
C ALA A 405 -2.53 -10.43 -28.77
N LEU A 406 -2.35 -11.75 -28.79
CA LEU A 406 -3.31 -12.69 -28.18
C LEU A 406 -3.35 -12.53 -26.66
N PHE A 407 -2.17 -12.39 -26.03
CA PHE A 407 -2.06 -12.06 -24.61
C PHE A 407 -2.69 -10.71 -24.28
N ALA A 408 -2.44 -9.69 -25.09
CA ALA A 408 -3.04 -8.37 -24.92
C ALA A 408 -4.58 -8.41 -25.00
N GLY A 409 -5.13 -9.17 -25.95
CA GLY A 409 -6.59 -9.38 -26.07
C GLY A 409 -7.17 -10.10 -24.85
N GLY A 410 -6.51 -11.16 -24.37
CA GLY A 410 -6.94 -11.85 -23.15
C GLY A 410 -6.89 -10.97 -21.91
N LEU A 411 -5.80 -10.20 -21.73
CA LEU A 411 -5.64 -9.27 -20.61
C LEU A 411 -6.63 -8.10 -20.70
N LEU A 412 -6.93 -7.60 -21.91
CA LEU A 412 -7.98 -6.60 -22.11
C LEU A 412 -9.36 -7.16 -21.72
N GLY A 413 -9.66 -8.39 -22.11
CA GLY A 413 -10.87 -9.10 -21.67
C GLY A 413 -10.97 -9.16 -20.15
N TYR A 414 -9.88 -9.50 -19.46
CA TYR A 414 -9.81 -9.48 -18.00
C TYR A 414 -10.10 -8.10 -17.39
N VAL A 415 -9.51 -7.04 -17.94
CA VAL A 415 -9.78 -5.67 -17.46
C VAL A 415 -11.25 -5.30 -17.66
N MET A 416 -11.83 -5.65 -18.81
CA MET A 416 -13.26 -5.43 -19.09
C MET A 416 -14.15 -6.20 -18.10
N TYR A 417 -13.77 -7.44 -17.78
CA TYR A 417 -14.43 -8.28 -16.79
C TYR A 417 -14.43 -7.65 -15.40
N ASP A 418 -13.28 -7.32 -14.84
CA ASP A 418 -13.18 -6.85 -13.44
C ASP A 418 -13.89 -5.50 -13.27
N VAL A 419 -13.79 -4.61 -14.26
CA VAL A 419 -14.48 -3.32 -14.24
C VAL A 419 -15.99 -3.49 -14.39
N THR A 420 -16.45 -4.40 -15.26
CA THR A 420 -17.87 -4.71 -15.42
C THR A 420 -18.42 -5.34 -14.13
N HIS A 421 -17.69 -6.27 -13.53
CA HIS A 421 -18.03 -6.92 -12.27
C HIS A 421 -18.22 -5.87 -11.16
N TYR A 422 -17.27 -4.95 -11.02
CA TYR A 422 -17.37 -3.87 -10.05
C TYR A 422 -18.58 -2.96 -10.33
N TYR A 423 -18.80 -2.62 -11.60
CA TYR A 423 -19.88 -1.74 -12.01
C TYR A 423 -21.27 -2.34 -11.77
N VAL A 424 -21.45 -3.66 -11.98
CA VAL A 424 -22.76 -4.30 -11.72
C VAL A 424 -23.11 -4.30 -10.22
N HIS A 425 -22.15 -4.35 -9.31
CA HIS A 425 -22.40 -4.19 -7.87
C HIS A 425 -22.64 -2.72 -7.47
N HIS A 426 -21.72 -1.83 -7.83
CA HIS A 426 -21.69 -0.47 -7.26
C HIS A 426 -22.27 0.63 -8.16
N GLY A 427 -22.42 0.38 -9.45
CA GLY A 427 -22.94 1.34 -10.43
C GLY A 427 -24.47 1.42 -10.44
N GLN A 428 -24.99 2.52 -11.00
CA GLN A 428 -26.40 2.73 -11.28
C GLN A 428 -26.64 2.80 -12.79
N PRO A 429 -26.73 1.65 -13.49
CA PRO A 429 -26.88 1.64 -14.93
C PRO A 429 -28.21 2.26 -15.37
N THR A 430 -28.16 3.12 -16.38
CA THR A 430 -29.34 3.80 -16.96
C THR A 430 -29.87 3.06 -18.20
N SER A 431 -29.00 2.42 -18.98
CA SER A 431 -29.35 1.65 -20.17
C SER A 431 -29.72 0.20 -19.88
N GLU A 432 -30.47 -0.42 -20.79
CA GLU A 432 -31.10 -1.73 -20.59
C GLU A 432 -30.10 -2.88 -20.44
N ILE A 433 -29.07 -2.94 -21.29
CA ILE A 433 -28.05 -4.00 -21.28
C ILE A 433 -27.36 -4.12 -19.91
N PRO A 434 -26.72 -3.08 -19.35
CA PRO A 434 -26.07 -3.17 -18.05
C PRO A 434 -27.06 -3.31 -16.88
N LYS A 435 -28.32 -2.83 -17.01
CA LYS A 435 -29.38 -3.13 -16.04
C LYS A 435 -29.68 -4.63 -16.00
N ASN A 436 -29.78 -5.26 -17.17
CA ASN A 436 -30.03 -6.69 -17.28
C ASN A 436 -28.85 -7.52 -16.76
N LEU A 437 -27.61 -7.13 -17.07
CA LEU A 437 -26.41 -7.76 -16.51
C LEU A 437 -26.35 -7.62 -14.98
N LYS A 438 -26.64 -6.43 -14.45
CA LYS A 438 -26.74 -6.22 -12.99
C LYS A 438 -27.79 -7.11 -12.35
N LYS A 439 -29.01 -7.15 -12.90
CA LYS A 439 -30.08 -8.02 -12.39
C LYS A 439 -29.69 -9.49 -12.45
N TYR A 440 -29.09 -9.91 -13.55
CA TYR A 440 -28.64 -11.27 -13.80
C TYR A 440 -27.58 -11.70 -12.77
N HIS A 441 -26.54 -10.88 -12.56
CA HIS A 441 -25.47 -11.19 -11.63
C HIS A 441 -25.90 -11.06 -10.15
N LEU A 442 -26.77 -10.10 -9.80
CA LEU A 442 -27.32 -10.05 -8.44
C LEU A 442 -28.22 -11.27 -8.13
N ASN A 443 -28.91 -11.84 -9.13
CA ASN A 443 -29.62 -13.11 -8.90
C ASN A 443 -28.66 -14.26 -8.60
N HIS A 444 -27.47 -14.28 -9.21
CA HIS A 444 -26.43 -15.24 -8.88
C HIS A 444 -26.04 -15.12 -7.40
N HIS A 445 -25.74 -13.92 -6.90
CA HIS A 445 -25.38 -13.73 -5.48
C HIS A 445 -26.48 -14.09 -4.47
N PHE A 446 -27.71 -13.62 -4.71
CA PHE A 446 -28.76 -13.59 -3.69
C PHE A 446 -29.87 -14.64 -3.86
N ARG A 447 -29.86 -15.42 -4.95
CA ARG A 447 -30.96 -16.35 -5.24
C ARG A 447 -30.50 -17.72 -5.75
N VAL A 448 -29.63 -17.77 -6.76
CA VAL A 448 -29.29 -19.01 -7.49
C VAL A 448 -27.79 -19.02 -7.79
N GLN A 449 -26.97 -19.41 -6.81
CA GLN A 449 -25.51 -19.33 -6.88
C GLN A 449 -24.90 -20.41 -7.77
N ASP A 450 -25.60 -21.52 -8.00
CA ASP A 450 -25.21 -22.60 -8.91
C ASP A 450 -25.46 -22.27 -10.40
N LYS A 451 -25.87 -21.03 -10.72
CA LYS A 451 -26.18 -20.55 -12.07
C LYS A 451 -25.72 -19.11 -12.29
N GLY A 452 -25.50 -18.73 -13.53
CA GLY A 452 -25.16 -17.36 -13.90
C GLY A 452 -23.69 -17.02 -13.65
N PHE A 453 -22.78 -17.83 -14.21
CA PHE A 453 -21.34 -17.70 -14.04
C PHE A 453 -20.71 -16.66 -14.97
N GLY A 454 -21.38 -16.28 -16.05
CA GLY A 454 -20.94 -15.14 -16.86
C GLY A 454 -21.11 -13.83 -16.10
N ILE A 455 -20.16 -12.92 -16.23
CA ILE A 455 -20.22 -11.56 -15.67
C ILE A 455 -20.27 -10.53 -16.80
N THR A 456 -19.39 -10.68 -17.79
CA THR A 456 -19.35 -9.80 -18.98
C THR A 456 -20.53 -10.06 -19.92
N SER A 457 -20.98 -11.31 -20.01
CA SER A 457 -22.14 -11.72 -20.81
C SER A 457 -22.72 -13.04 -20.32
N SER A 458 -24.00 -13.30 -20.63
CA SER A 458 -24.62 -14.60 -20.35
C SER A 458 -24.38 -15.64 -21.48
N LEU A 459 -23.40 -15.43 -22.36
CA LEU A 459 -23.20 -16.25 -23.57
C LEU A 459 -22.93 -17.71 -23.18
N TRP A 460 -21.92 -17.93 -22.35
CA TRP A 460 -21.51 -19.27 -21.96
C TRP A 460 -22.52 -19.97 -21.05
N ASP A 461 -23.29 -19.23 -20.24
CA ASP A 461 -24.41 -19.82 -19.50
C ASP A 461 -25.53 -20.33 -20.40
N LYS A 462 -25.76 -19.71 -21.57
CA LYS A 462 -26.68 -20.25 -22.57
C LYS A 462 -26.10 -21.50 -23.23
N VAL A 463 -24.82 -21.46 -23.60
CA VAL A 463 -24.12 -22.58 -24.26
C VAL A 463 -24.07 -23.82 -23.36
N PHE A 464 -23.77 -23.64 -22.07
CA PHE A 464 -23.56 -24.73 -21.12
C PHE A 464 -24.76 -24.97 -20.18
N GLY A 465 -25.90 -24.33 -20.43
CA GLY A 465 -27.16 -24.60 -19.73
C GLY A 465 -27.21 -24.11 -18.26
N THR A 466 -26.43 -23.11 -17.88
CA THR A 466 -26.36 -22.57 -16.52
C THR A 466 -27.05 -21.21 -16.37
N LEU A 467 -27.99 -20.86 -17.25
CA LEU A 467 -28.73 -19.61 -17.16
C LEU A 467 -29.72 -19.62 -15.97
N PRO A 468 -29.73 -18.59 -15.08
CA PRO A 468 -30.69 -18.50 -13.98
C PRO A 468 -32.14 -18.41 -14.47
N PRO A 469 -33.10 -19.10 -13.83
CA PRO A 469 -34.50 -19.06 -14.22
C PRO A 469 -35.15 -17.69 -13.93
N SER A 470 -36.02 -17.24 -14.84
CA SER A 470 -36.77 -15.99 -14.66
C SER A 470 -37.67 -16.07 -13.40
N LYS A 471 -37.97 -14.92 -12.76
CA LYS A 471 -38.85 -14.86 -11.58
C LYS A 471 -40.27 -15.40 -11.82
N ILE A 472 -40.70 -15.55 -13.08
CA ILE A 472 -42.07 -15.95 -13.45
C ILE A 472 -42.24 -17.48 -13.40
N ALA A 473 -41.16 -18.26 -13.56
CA ALA A 473 -41.23 -19.72 -13.60
C ALA A 473 -41.40 -20.40 -12.22
N GLY A 474 -41.35 -19.63 -11.11
CA GLY A 474 -41.49 -20.16 -9.75
C GLY A 474 -42.91 -20.13 -9.17
N LYS A 475 -43.92 -19.71 -9.95
CA LYS A 475 -45.33 -19.68 -9.55
C LYS A 475 -46.19 -20.79 -10.14
N SER A 476 -45.60 -21.79 -10.79
CA SER A 476 -46.31 -23.01 -11.19
C SER A 476 -45.78 -24.21 -10.40
N ARG A 477 -46.33 -24.40 -9.20
CA ARG A 477 -46.59 -25.71 -8.60
C ARG A 477 -47.54 -25.54 -7.44
#